data_AF-A0A946I587-F1
#
_entry.id   AF-A0A946I587-F1
#
_cell.length_a   1.000
_cell.length_b   1.000
_cell.length_c   1.000
_cell.angle_alpha   90.00
_cell.angle_beta   90.00
_cell.angle_gamma   90.00
#
_symmetry.space_group_name_H-M   'P 1'
#
loop_
_entity.id
_entity.type
_entity.pdbx_description
1 polymer ?
#
loop_
_entity_poly.entity_id
_entity_poly.type
_entity_poly.pdbx_seq_one_letter_code
_entity_poly.pdbx_strand_id
1 'polypeptide(L)' 'QKMPIQVRLGKDRYVLIEGLHRLEAVKALGEETIVAIVVAARRH' A
#
# COMPACT_ATOMS: atom_id res chain seq x y z
N GLN A 1 -7.09 -14.76 5.09
CA GLN A 1 -6.53 -13.59 5.81
C GLN A 1 -6.36 -12.44 4.83
N LYS A 2 -6.97 -11.27 5.04
CA LYS A 2 -6.69 -10.07 4.23
C LYS A 2 -5.32 -9.54 4.65
N MET A 3 -4.24 -9.93 3.98
CA MET A 3 -2.92 -9.33 4.28
C MET A 3 -2.93 -7.85 3.84
N PRO A 4 -2.73 -6.88 4.72
CA PRO A 4 -2.78 -5.47 4.32
C PRO A 4 -1.64 -5.13 3.35
N ILE A 5 -1.84 -4.11 2.49
CA ILE A 5 -0.72 -3.57 1.71
C ILE A 5 0.23 -2.80 2.65
N GLN A 6 1.49 -2.67 2.25
CA GLN A 6 2.46 -1.89 3.03
C GLN A 6 2.83 -0.63 2.28
N VAL A 7 2.78 0.50 2.97
CA VAL A 7 3.19 1.80 2.45
C VAL A 7 4.18 2.45 3.40
N ARG A 8 5.05 3.32 2.90
CA ARG A 8 5.84 4.24 3.73
C ARG A 8 5.43 5.67 3.47
N LEU A 9 5.67 6.54 4.45
CA LEU A 9 5.58 7.98 4.26
C LEU A 9 6.78 8.46 3.43
N GLY A 10 6.49 9.17 2.34
CA GLY A 10 7.43 10.00 1.61
C GLY A 10 7.22 11.47 1.97
N LYS A 11 7.80 12.38 1.17
CA LYS A 11 7.46 13.80 1.23
C LYS A 11 6.04 13.98 0.67
N ASP A 12 5.07 14.21 1.55
CA ASP A 12 3.67 14.49 1.25
C ASP A 12 2.93 13.42 0.43
N ARG A 13 3.45 12.19 0.39
CA ARG A 13 2.84 11.08 -0.36
C ARG A 13 3.07 9.73 0.31
N TYR A 14 2.17 8.79 0.06
CA TYR A 14 2.38 7.38 0.38
C TYR A 14 3.14 6.69 -0.75
N VAL A 15 4.16 5.90 -0.39
CA VAL A 15 4.92 5.09 -1.34
C VAL A 15 4.68 3.62 -1.05
N LEU A 16 4.21 2.87 -2.05
CA LEU A 16 3.97 1.44 -1.93
C LEU A 16 5.28 0.68 -1.70
N ILE A 17 5.27 -0.23 -0.72
CA ILE A 17 6.38 -1.12 -0.39
C ILE A 17 6.06 -2.57 -0.79
N GLU A 18 4.83 -3.02 -0.54
CA GLU A 18 4.42 -4.40 -0.80
C GLU A 18 2.92 -4.47 -1.14
N GLY A 19 2.52 -5.46 -1.94
CA GLY A 19 1.11 -5.69 -2.27
C GLY A 19 0.61 -5.07 -3.59
N LEU A 20 1.49 -4.84 -4.58
CA LEU A 20 1.13 -4.24 -5.87
C LEU A 20 -0.06 -4.90 -6.56
N HIS A 21 -0.05 -6.22 -6.76
CA HIS A 21 -1.14 -6.91 -7.44
C HIS A 21 -2.49 -6.75 -6.74
N ARG A 22 -2.48 -6.62 -5.40
CA ARG A 22 -3.70 -6.38 -4.63
C ARG A 22 -4.20 -4.95 -4.80
N LEU A 23 -3.28 -3.97 -4.79
CA LEU A 23 -3.64 -2.59 -5.07
C LEU A 23 -4.29 -2.47 -6.45
N GLU A 24 -3.70 -3.12 -7.46
CA GLU A 24 -4.27 -3.15 -8.82
C GLU A 24 -5.62 -3.89 -8.88
N ALA A 25 -5.80 -4.97 -8.12
CA ALA A 25 -7.08 -5.68 -8.05
C ALA A 25 -8.19 -4.82 -7.42
N VAL A 26 -7.91 -4.16 -6.29
CA VAL A 26 -8.85 -3.27 -5.61
C VAL A 26 -9.22 -2.07 -6.49
N LYS A 27 -8.23 -1.53 -7.21
CA LYS A 27 -8.45 -0.48 -8.21
C LYS A 27 -9.33 -0.96 -9.38
N ALA A 28 -9.10 -2.19 -9.88
CA ALA A 28 -9.91 -2.78 -10.94
C ALA A 28 -11.36 -3.05 -10.51
N LEU A 29 -11.58 -3.31 -9.21
CA LEU A 29 -12.91 -3.43 -8.61
C LEU A 29 -13.62 -2.07 -8.42
N GLY A 30 -12.94 -0.95 -8.69
CA GLY A 30 -13.50 0.39 -8.55
C GLY A 30 -13.53 0.92 -7.11
N GLU A 31 -12.79 0.30 -6.19
CA GLU A 31 -12.68 0.80 -4.82
C GLU A 31 -11.76 2.04 -4.78
N GLU A 32 -12.20 3.08 -4.09
CA GLU A 32 -11.44 4.34 -3.94
C GLU A 32 -10.39 4.28 -2.82
N THR A 33 -10.56 3.35 -1.87
CA THR A 33 -9.71 3.28 -0.67
C THR A 33 -9.32 1.83 -0.36
N ILE A 34 -8.15 1.65 0.26
CA ILE A 34 -7.66 0.34 0.69
C ILE A 34 -6.94 0.48 2.03
N VAL A 35 -7.09 -0.52 2.89
CA VAL A 35 -6.39 -0.58 4.17
C VAL A 35 -4.90 -0.88 3.94
N ALA A 36 -4.04 -0.03 4.49
CA ALA A 36 -2.59 -0.15 4.42
C ALA A 36 -1.95 -0.08 5.81
N ILE A 37 -0.84 -0.80 6.01
CA ILE A 37 0.06 -0.62 7.15
C ILE A 37 1.15 0.37 6.74
N VAL A 38 1.33 1.42 7.54
CA VAL A 38 2.45 2.35 7.39
C VAL A 38 3.69 1.76 8.04
N VAL A 39 4.74 1.51 7.26
CA VAL A 39 6.02 0.96 7.71
C VAL A 39 7.13 2.01 7.63
N ALA A 40 8.18 1.82 8.43
CA ALA A 40 9.40 2.61 8.33
C ALA A 40 10.11 2.37 6.99
N ALA A 41 10.96 3.32 6.59
CA ALA A 41 11.83 3.11 5.44
C ALA A 41 12.74 1.89 5.67
N ARG A 42 12.95 1.09 4.62
CA ARG A 42 13.85 -0.05 4.66
C ARG A 42 15.26 0.48 4.97
N ARG A 43 15.85 0.03 6.09
CA ARG A 43 17.27 0.30 6.39
C ARG A 43 18.08 -0.48 5.36
N HIS A 44 18.96 0.24 4.65
CA HIS A 44 19.90 -0.34 3.68
C HIS A 44 21.05 -1.04 4.39
#